data_AF-A0A3M1C7C9-F1
#
_entry.id   AF-A0A3M1C7C9-F1
#
_cell.length_a   1.000
_cell.length_b   1.000
_cell.length_c   1.000
_cell.angle_alpha   90.00
_cell.angle_beta   90.00
_cell.angle_gamma   90.00
#
_symmetry.space_group_name_H-M   'P 1'
#
loop_
_entity.id
_entity.type
_entity.pdbx_description
1 polymer ?
#
loop_
_entity_poly.entity_id
_entity_poly.type
_entity_poly.pdbx_seq_one_letter_code
_entity_poly.pdbx_strand_id
1 'polypeptide(L)'
;MIRGEAGPAGPTVRFRFIEEDLGAIIDTRPYDELEADMKFLCENYALERIADTGPQPAAVIVSISDRPVPFGAPSPEARQVFEAYRPENGSCIWEGF
;
A
#
# COMPACT_ATOMS: atom_id res chain seq x y z
N MET A 1 -9.70 2.43 9.89
CA MET A 1 -10.16 1.02 10.04
C MET A 1 -9.35 0.18 9.09
N ILE A 2 -8.47 -0.68 9.62
CA ILE A 2 -7.68 -1.62 8.81
C ILE A 2 -8.62 -2.76 8.43
N ARG A 3 -8.86 -2.98 7.13
CA ARG A 3 -9.73 -4.05 6.63
C ARG A 3 -8.86 -5.14 6.00
N GLY A 4 -8.83 -6.32 6.61
CA GLY A 4 -8.16 -7.49 6.06
C GLY A 4 -9.11 -8.30 5.18
N GLU A 5 -8.67 -8.73 3.99
CA GLU A 5 -9.43 -9.62 3.10
C GLU A 5 -8.64 -10.93 2.92
N ALA A 6 -9.29 -12.08 3.01
CA ALA A 6 -8.61 -13.38 2.92
C ALA A 6 -8.24 -13.68 1.46
N GLY A 7 -6.95 -13.57 1.12
CA GLY A 7 -6.41 -14.08 -0.12
C GLY A 7 -6.08 -15.58 -0.03
N PRO A 8 -5.84 -16.27 -1.16
CA PRO A 8 -5.51 -17.70 -1.17
C PRO A 8 -4.21 -18.06 -0.41
N ALA A 9 -3.37 -17.07 -0.09
CA ALA A 9 -2.13 -17.23 0.67
C ALA A 9 -2.23 -16.79 2.16
N GLY A 10 -3.38 -16.27 2.61
CA GLY A 10 -3.58 -15.73 3.96
C GLY A 10 -4.23 -14.33 3.96
N PRO A 11 -4.41 -13.69 5.15
CA PRO A 11 -5.05 -12.39 5.22
C PRO A 11 -4.18 -11.32 4.55
N THR A 12 -4.80 -10.51 3.69
CA THR A 12 -4.18 -9.34 3.05
C THR A 12 -4.67 -8.09 3.74
N VAL A 13 -3.76 -7.23 4.16
CA VAL A 13 -4.08 -5.94 4.78
C VAL A 13 -3.80 -4.82 3.80
N ARG A 14 -4.67 -3.80 3.74
CA ARG A 14 -4.50 -2.65 2.85
C ARG A 14 -4.36 -1.35 3.64
N PHE A 15 -3.32 -0.59 3.34
CA PHE A 15 -3.08 0.76 3.82
C PHE A 15 -3.27 1.75 2.67
N ARG A 16 -4.15 2.74 2.89
CA ARG A 16 -4.50 3.74 1.88
C ARG A 16 -4.05 5.11 2.36
N PHE A 17 -3.26 5.78 1.53
CA PHE A 17 -2.74 7.12 1.75
C PHE A 17 -3.30 8.06 0.68
N ILE A 18 -3.45 9.34 1.05
CA ILE A 18 -3.90 10.39 0.14
C ILE A 18 -2.75 11.40 0.00
N GLU A 19 -2.41 11.72 -1.25
CA GLU A 19 -1.42 12.73 -1.62
C GLU A 19 -2.00 13.53 -2.78
N GLU A 20 -2.56 14.71 -2.51
CA GLU A 20 -3.32 15.50 -3.49
C GLU A 20 -2.48 15.84 -4.74
N ASP A 21 -1.17 16.00 -4.57
CA ASP A 21 -0.24 16.31 -5.65
C ASP A 21 0.33 15.06 -6.35
N LEU A 22 -0.17 13.85 -6.04
CA LEU A 22 0.35 12.59 -6.58
C LEU A 22 0.45 12.59 -8.10
N GLY A 23 -0.49 13.23 -8.79
CA GLY A 23 -0.43 13.35 -10.24
C GLY A 23 0.80 14.08 -10.75
N ALA A 24 1.13 15.21 -10.14
CA ALA A 24 2.34 15.95 -10.48
C ALA A 24 3.60 15.18 -10.08
N ILE A 25 3.57 14.46 -8.95
CA ILE A 25 4.69 13.62 -8.50
C ILE A 25 4.98 12.52 -9.52
N ILE A 26 3.97 11.76 -9.95
CA ILE A 26 4.12 10.70 -10.97
C ILE A 26 4.65 11.27 -12.28
N ASP A 27 4.17 12.45 -12.70
CA ASP A 27 4.55 13.06 -13.97
C ASP A 27 5.99 13.62 -13.95
N THR A 28 6.58 13.89 -12.76
CA THR A 28 7.87 14.59 -12.62
C THR A 28 8.98 13.79 -11.97
N ARG A 29 8.66 12.74 -11.20
CA ARG A 29 9.64 11.90 -10.51
C ARG A 29 9.77 10.54 -11.17
N PRO A 30 10.98 9.94 -11.12
CA PRO A 30 11.15 8.58 -11.59
C PRO A 30 10.42 7.60 -10.65
N TYR A 31 9.99 6.46 -11.20
CA TYR A 31 9.14 5.51 -10.48
C TYR A 31 9.85 4.84 -9.28
N ASP A 32 11.16 4.69 -9.34
CA ASP A 32 11.98 4.11 -8.26
C ASP A 32 11.94 4.95 -6.98
N GLU A 33 11.85 6.28 -7.09
CA GLU A 33 11.60 7.14 -5.93
C GLU A 33 10.22 6.90 -5.31
N LEU A 34 9.19 6.72 -6.15
CA LEU A 34 7.83 6.44 -5.69
C LEU A 34 7.73 5.05 -5.03
N GLU A 35 8.43 4.07 -5.58
CA GLU A 35 8.58 2.73 -5.01
C GLU A 35 9.27 2.78 -3.63
N ALA A 36 10.33 3.58 -3.51
CA ALA A 36 11.03 3.78 -2.24
C ALA A 36 10.13 4.40 -1.17
N ASP A 37 9.29 5.38 -1.54
CA ASP A 37 8.30 5.98 -0.64
C ASP A 37 7.27 4.95 -0.17
N MET A 38 6.73 4.12 -1.08
CA MET A 38 5.78 3.06 -0.72
C MET A 38 6.40 1.99 0.19
N LYS A 39 7.67 1.64 -0.05
CA LYS A 39 8.42 0.73 0.82
C LYS A 39 8.65 1.33 2.20
N PHE A 40 9.01 2.62 2.26
CA PHE A 40 9.16 3.34 3.52
C PHE A 40 7.85 3.33 4.34
N LEU A 41 6.71 3.62 3.69
CA LEU A 41 5.39 3.54 4.32
C LEU A 41 5.06 2.12 4.81
N CYS A 42 5.44 1.09 4.05
CA CYS A 42 5.25 -0.28 4.50
C CYS A 42 6.05 -0.55 5.78
N GLU A 43 7.35 -0.29 5.77
CA GLU A 43 8.25 -0.68 6.86
C GLU A 43 8.06 0.15 8.13
N ASN A 44 7.86 1.45 7.98
CA ASN A 44 7.86 2.38 9.11
C ASN A 44 6.46 2.72 9.62
N TYR A 45 5.41 2.42 8.84
CA TYR A 45 4.03 2.72 9.24
C TYR A 45 3.12 1.49 9.28
N ALA A 46 3.14 0.67 8.22
CA ALA A 46 2.25 -0.48 8.12
C ALA A 46 2.64 -1.60 9.09
N LEU A 47 3.93 -1.97 9.17
CA LEU A 47 4.40 -3.06 10.02
C LEU A 47 4.12 -2.83 11.50
N GLU A 48 4.35 -1.61 12.00
CA GLU A 48 4.05 -1.23 13.39
C GLU A 48 2.56 -1.46 13.72
N ARG A 49 1.66 -1.13 12.78
CA ARG A 49 0.21 -1.20 13.00
C ARG A 49 -0.37 -2.59 12.90
N ILE A 50 0.32 -3.51 12.24
CA ILE A 50 -0.13 -4.91 12.16
C ILE A 50 0.48 -5.79 13.25
N ALA A 51 1.59 -5.38 13.87
CA ALA A 51 2.31 -6.15 14.87
C ALA A 51 1.42 -6.63 16.04
N ASP A 52 0.47 -5.78 16.48
CA ASP A 52 -0.42 -6.07 17.61
C ASP A 52 -1.80 -6.60 17.20
N THR A 53 -2.05 -6.83 15.91
CA THR A 53 -3.41 -7.12 15.38
C THR A 53 -3.73 -8.60 15.21
N GLY A 54 -2.79 -9.49 15.54
CA GLY A 54 -2.96 -10.94 15.44
C GLY A 54 -1.91 -11.60 14.54
N PRO A 55 -2.24 -12.71 13.86
CA PRO A 55 -1.31 -13.37 12.94
C PRO A 55 -0.81 -12.42 11.86
N GLN A 56 0.48 -12.51 11.54
CA GLN A 56 1.08 -11.70 10.50
C GLN A 56 0.38 -11.93 9.15
N PRO A 57 -0.04 -10.87 8.44
CA PRO A 57 -0.69 -10.99 7.16
C PRO A 57 0.25 -11.55 6.11
N ALA A 58 -0.32 -12.29 5.15
CA ALA A 58 0.43 -12.83 4.02
C ALA A 58 0.89 -11.72 3.06
N ALA A 59 0.11 -10.64 2.96
CA ALA A 59 0.42 -9.51 2.11
C ALA A 59 -0.02 -8.19 2.74
N VAL A 60 0.76 -7.14 2.49
CA VAL A 60 0.49 -5.75 2.79
C VAL A 60 0.42 -5.00 1.46
N ILE A 61 -0.73 -4.41 1.16
CA ILE A 61 -0.90 -3.51 0.03
C ILE A 61 -0.79 -2.08 0.52
N VAL A 62 0.16 -1.33 -0.01
CA VAL A 62 0.26 0.12 0.16
C VAL A 62 -0.30 0.77 -1.10
N SER A 63 -1.24 1.69 -0.95
CA SER A 63 -1.78 2.46 -2.07
C SER A 63 -1.77 3.95 -1.75
N ILE A 64 -1.31 4.76 -2.69
CA ILE A 64 -1.37 6.22 -2.62
C ILE A 64 -2.33 6.69 -3.72
N SER A 65 -3.23 7.62 -3.40
CA SER A 65 -4.17 8.19 -4.38
C SER A 65 -4.24 9.70 -4.24
N ASP A 66 -4.51 10.41 -5.34
CA ASP A 66 -4.68 11.87 -5.32
C ASP A 66 -5.99 12.33 -4.66
N ARG A 67 -6.92 11.40 -4.42
CA ARG A 67 -8.20 11.65 -3.78
C ARG A 67 -8.76 10.36 -3.16
N PRO A 68 -9.73 10.46 -2.24
CA PRO A 68 -10.42 9.29 -1.72
C PRO A 68 -11.12 8.48 -2.82
N VAL A 69 -10.77 7.18 -2.94
CA VAL A 69 -11.39 6.24 -3.88
C VAL A 69 -12.39 5.35 -3.16
N PRO A 70 -13.69 5.36 -3.53
CA PRO A 70 -14.69 4.46 -2.96
C PRO A 70 -14.37 3.00 -3.27
N PHE A 71 -14.58 2.11 -2.29
CA PHE A 71 -14.40 0.69 -2.53
C PHE A 71 -15.46 0.14 -3.49
N GLY A 72 -15.03 -0.66 -4.47
CA GLY A 72 -15.94 -1.33 -5.41
C GLY A 72 -16.51 -0.45 -6.51
N ALA A 73 -16.08 0.81 -6.61
CA ALA A 73 -16.47 1.71 -7.69
C ALA A 73 -15.26 2.06 -8.56
N PRO A 74 -15.40 2.11 -9.90
CA PRO A 74 -14.35 2.64 -10.75
C PRO A 74 -14.18 4.15 -10.50
N SER A 75 -12.94 4.58 -10.33
CA SER A 75 -12.55 6.00 -10.25
C SER A 75 -11.48 6.29 -11.31
N PRO A 76 -11.84 6.34 -12.60
CA PRO A 76 -10.89 6.57 -13.69
C PRO A 76 -10.21 7.94 -13.63
N GLU A 77 -10.84 8.90 -12.94
CA GLU A 77 -10.28 10.23 -12.69
C GLU A 77 -9.23 10.27 -11.56
N ALA A 78 -9.15 9.23 -10.72
CA ALA A 78 -8.22 9.17 -9.61
C ALA A 78 -6.87 8.67 -10.09
N ARG A 79 -5.82 9.47 -9.89
CA ARG A 79 -4.46 8.97 -10.02
C ARG A 79 -4.10 8.19 -8.78
N GLN A 80 -3.63 6.96 -8.97
CA GLN A 80 -3.25 6.08 -7.88
C GLN A 80 -2.11 5.16 -8.29
N VAL A 81 -1.28 4.83 -7.31
CA VAL A 81 -0.26 3.78 -7.40
C VAL A 81 -0.44 2.84 -6.23
N PHE A 82 -0.05 1.58 -6.42
CA PHE A 82 -0.11 0.59 -5.37
C PHE A 82 1.02 -0.42 -5.53
N GLU A 83 1.49 -0.92 -4.40
CA GLU A 83 2.48 -1.99 -4.33
C GLU A 83 2.05 -3.07 -3.35
N ALA A 84 2.46 -4.31 -3.64
CA ALA A 84 2.33 -5.46 -2.75
C ALA A 84 3.66 -5.80 -2.10
N TYR A 85 3.60 -5.98 -0.79
CA TYR A 85 4.71 -6.45 0.01
C TYR A 85 4.32 -7.68 0.81
N ARG A 86 5.23 -8.65 0.89
CA ARG A 86 5.19 -9.69 1.89
C ARG A 86 5.99 -9.23 3.11
N PRO A 87 5.34 -9.09 4.28
CA PRO A 87 6.04 -8.70 5.49
C PRO A 87 6.90 -9.87 5.99
N GLU A 88 8.18 -9.64 6.26
CA GLU A 88 9.12 -10.65 6.77
C GLU A 88 10.17 -9.99 7.67
N ASN A 89 10.32 -10.46 8.91
CA ASN A 89 11.36 -10.02 9.85
C ASN A 89 11.49 -8.48 10.02
N GLY A 90 10.36 -7.75 10.02
CA GLY A 90 10.37 -6.30 10.14
C GLY A 90 10.73 -5.56 8.84
N SER A 91 10.81 -6.26 7.71
CA SER A 91 11.02 -5.71 6.37
C SER A 91 9.82 -5.98 5.47
N CYS A 92 9.70 -5.19 4.40
CA CYS A 92 8.69 -5.38 3.37
C CYS A 92 9.35 -5.86 2.08
N ILE A 93 9.17 -7.15 1.78
CA ILE A 93 9.69 -7.77 0.55
C ILE A 93 8.70 -7.49 -0.57
N TRP A 94 9.14 -6.77 -1.60
CA TRP A 94 8.31 -6.49 -2.77
C TRP A 94 7.96 -7.80 -3.49
N GLU A 95 6.68 -8.05 -3.74
CA GLU A 95 6.22 -9.25 -4.45
C GLU A 95 5.82 -8.97 -5.91
N GLY A 96 5.86 -7.70 -6.33
CA GLY A 96 5.51 -7.28 -7.69
C GLY A 96 4.03 -7.46 -8.02
N PHE A 97 3.58 -6.70 -9.02
CA PHE A 97 2.30 -6.86 -9.68
C PHE A 97 2.48 -6.96 -11.19
#